data_AF-A0A659UEA8-F1
#
_entry.id   AF-A0A659UEA8-F1
#
_cell.length_a   1.000
_cell.length_b   1.000
_cell.length_c   1.000
_cell.angle_alpha   90.00
_cell.angle_beta   90.00
_cell.angle_gamma   90.00
#
_symmetry.space_group_name_H-M   'P 1'
#
loop_
_entity.id
_entity.type
_entity.pdbx_description
1 polymer ?
#
loop_
_entity_poly.entity_id
_entity_poly.type
_entity_poly.pdbx_seq_one_letter_code
_entity_poly.pdbx_strand_id
1 'polypeptide(L)'
;KDHAPTRVIMKDIGEELRILGGDLNVPEEIKRICIQVNRDMKHDFIFTDVFDCFFRYLAVTLEEHLDFPSTHFWQLVSESILGYQTKHPEYDEKYRQHDLFAPEFLRRCMNRLQIQKNQQMVDFGDPG
;
A
#
# COMPACT_ATOMS: atom_id res chain seq x y z
N LYS A 1 14.19 8.54 -17.98
CA LYS A 1 15.31 9.20 -18.71
C LYS A 1 16.47 8.22 -18.67
N ASP A 2 17.11 7.92 -19.79
CA ASP A 2 18.22 6.94 -19.84
C ASP A 2 17.84 5.59 -19.21
N HIS A 3 16.65 5.08 -19.56
CA HIS A 3 16.03 3.86 -19.00
C HIS A 3 15.79 3.85 -17.48
N ALA A 4 16.11 4.92 -16.76
CA ALA A 4 15.78 5.09 -15.35
C ALA A 4 14.39 5.71 -15.16
N PRO A 5 13.57 5.21 -14.21
CA PRO A 5 12.32 5.84 -13.82
C PRO A 5 12.61 7.22 -13.21
N THR A 6 11.87 8.24 -13.64
CA THR A 6 12.06 9.65 -13.19
C THR A 6 10.79 10.26 -12.60
N ARG A 7 9.65 9.61 -12.83
CA ARG A 7 8.32 10.00 -12.33
C ARG A 7 7.37 8.82 -12.50
N VAL A 8 6.31 8.83 -11.72
CA VAL A 8 5.19 7.88 -11.82
C VAL A 8 3.94 8.65 -12.27
N ILE A 9 3.14 8.05 -13.15
CA ILE A 9 1.83 8.57 -13.54
C ILE A 9 0.80 7.60 -12.99
N MET A 10 -0.13 8.09 -12.17
CA MET A 10 -1.23 7.30 -11.63
C MET A 10 -2.47 7.48 -12.51
N LYS A 11 -3.19 6.39 -12.76
CA LYS A 11 -4.47 6.37 -13.50
C LYS A 11 -5.54 5.66 -12.66
N ASP A 12 -6.76 5.55 -13.21
CA ASP A 12 -7.90 4.84 -12.59
C ASP A 12 -8.38 5.46 -11.25
N ILE A 13 -8.16 6.77 -11.10
CA ILE A 13 -8.46 7.54 -9.88
C ILE A 13 -9.95 7.48 -9.50
N GLY A 14 -10.85 7.55 -10.47
CA GLY A 14 -12.29 7.67 -10.22
C GLY A 14 -12.93 6.45 -9.55
N GLU A 15 -12.35 5.27 -9.75
CA GLU A 15 -12.87 3.98 -9.28
C GLU A 15 -12.05 3.41 -8.11
N GLU A 16 -10.72 3.61 -8.12
CA GLU A 16 -9.80 2.95 -7.17
C GLU A 16 -9.40 3.86 -5.99
N LEU A 17 -9.49 5.18 -6.10
CA LEU A 17 -9.05 6.06 -5.01
C LEU A 17 -9.99 5.96 -3.81
N ARG A 18 -9.40 5.89 -2.61
CA ARG A 18 -10.10 5.95 -1.33
C ARG A 18 -9.43 6.95 -0.41
N ILE A 19 -10.23 7.71 0.33
CA ILE A 19 -9.75 8.60 1.38
C ILE A 19 -9.97 7.92 2.73
N LEU A 20 -8.86 7.55 3.38
CA LEU A 20 -8.85 6.84 4.65
C LEU A 20 -8.84 7.82 5.83
N GLY A 21 -9.92 8.54 6.01
CA GLY A 21 -10.12 9.46 7.12
C GLY A 21 -11.62 9.61 7.31
N GLY A 22 -12.10 9.45 8.54
CA GLY A 22 -13.53 9.42 8.88
C GLY A 22 -14.25 10.70 8.46
N ASP A 23 -14.68 11.53 9.41
CA ASP A 23 -15.50 12.69 9.11
C ASP A 23 -14.65 13.86 8.55
N LEU A 24 -14.30 13.76 7.27
CA LEU A 24 -13.60 14.79 6.52
C LEU A 24 -14.60 15.73 5.88
N ASN A 25 -14.37 17.04 6.03
CA ASN A 25 -15.16 18.05 5.32
C ASN A 25 -14.72 18.10 3.85
N VAL A 26 -15.31 17.23 3.03
CA VAL A 26 -15.08 17.16 1.58
C VAL A 26 -16.33 17.58 0.80
N PRO A 27 -16.19 18.06 -0.45
CA PRO A 27 -17.32 18.28 -1.34
C PRO A 27 -18.21 17.04 -1.47
N GLU A 28 -19.52 17.26 -1.59
CA GLU A 28 -20.52 16.17 -1.63
C GLU A 28 -20.22 15.16 -2.74
N GLU A 29 -19.71 15.64 -3.87
CA GLU A 29 -19.40 14.86 -5.07
C GLU A 29 -18.31 13.81 -4.84
N ILE A 30 -17.45 14.00 -3.84
CA ILE A 30 -16.36 13.07 -3.50
C ILE A 30 -16.57 12.35 -2.17
N LYS A 31 -17.70 12.54 -1.48
CA LYS A 31 -17.99 11.79 -0.24
C LYS A 31 -18.02 10.28 -0.46
N ARG A 32 -18.43 9.82 -1.64
CA ARG A 32 -18.53 8.39 -1.98
C ARG A 32 -17.20 7.61 -1.89
N ILE A 33 -16.05 8.30 -1.95
CA ILE A 33 -14.73 7.67 -1.87
C ILE A 33 -14.09 7.81 -0.47
N CYS A 34 -14.76 8.50 0.46
CA CYS A 34 -14.38 8.54 1.87
C CYS A 34 -14.89 7.27 2.54
N ILE A 35 -13.98 6.47 3.09
CA ILE A 35 -14.33 5.23 3.78
C ILE A 35 -13.84 5.27 5.21
N GLN A 36 -14.69 4.78 6.10
CA GLN A 36 -14.33 4.57 7.49
C GLN A 36 -13.70 3.19 7.62
N VAL A 37 -12.39 3.17 7.82
CA VAL A 37 -11.63 1.95 8.10
C VAL A 37 -11.20 1.95 9.55
N ASN A 38 -11.15 0.75 10.16
CA ASN A 38 -10.54 0.59 11.47
C ASN A 38 -9.09 1.12 11.41
N ARG A 39 -8.64 1.78 12.48
CA ARG A 39 -7.36 2.47 12.55
C ARG A 39 -6.20 1.50 12.26
N ASP A 40 -6.35 0.24 12.62
CA ASP A 40 -5.35 -0.82 12.43
C ASP A 40 -5.22 -1.26 10.96
N MET A 41 -6.20 -1.00 10.10
CA MET A 41 -6.21 -1.51 8.70
C MET A 41 -5.62 -0.53 7.69
N LYS A 42 -5.20 0.68 8.09
CA LYS A 42 -4.79 1.73 7.13
C LYS A 42 -3.45 1.44 6.46
N HIS A 43 -2.52 0.79 7.15
CA HIS A 43 -1.21 0.43 6.58
C HIS A 43 -1.27 -0.85 5.73
N ASP A 44 -2.35 -1.64 5.85
CA ASP A 44 -2.55 -2.88 5.09
C ASP A 44 -2.47 -2.67 3.57
N PHE A 45 -2.83 -1.48 3.05
CA PHE A 45 -2.79 -1.20 1.62
C PHE A 45 -1.36 -1.19 1.07
N ILE A 46 -0.39 -0.63 1.81
CA ILE A 46 1.02 -0.64 1.36
C ILE A 46 1.57 -2.07 1.47
N PHE A 47 1.30 -2.76 2.58
CA PHE A 47 1.78 -4.13 2.74
C PHE A 47 1.16 -5.11 1.75
N THR A 48 -0.14 -4.99 1.48
CA THR A 48 -0.82 -5.89 0.54
C THR A 48 -0.51 -5.51 -0.90
N ASP A 49 -0.85 -4.29 -1.32
CA ASP A 49 -0.90 -3.95 -2.74
C ASP A 49 0.51 -3.67 -3.31
N VAL A 50 1.40 -3.11 -2.48
CA VAL A 50 2.78 -2.82 -2.90
C VAL A 50 3.73 -3.92 -2.48
N PHE A 51 3.77 -4.32 -1.21
CA PHE A 51 4.79 -5.27 -0.75
C PHE A 51 4.49 -6.70 -1.19
N ASP A 52 3.30 -7.24 -0.87
CA ASP A 52 2.94 -8.63 -1.16
C ASP A 52 2.52 -8.85 -2.62
N CYS A 53 1.77 -7.91 -3.22
CA CYS A 53 1.24 -8.06 -4.58
C CYS A 53 2.21 -7.62 -5.68
N PHE A 54 3.24 -6.81 -5.37
CA PHE A 54 4.18 -6.32 -6.39
C PHE A 54 5.66 -6.56 -6.01
N PHE A 55 6.16 -5.98 -4.93
CA PHE A 55 7.58 -6.07 -4.56
C PHE A 55 8.03 -7.49 -4.28
N ARG A 56 7.18 -8.37 -3.72
CA ARG A 56 7.49 -9.79 -3.56
C ARG A 56 7.95 -10.45 -4.86
N TYR A 57 7.32 -10.11 -5.98
CA TYR A 57 7.69 -10.63 -7.30
C TYR A 57 8.91 -9.92 -7.87
N LEU A 58 8.97 -8.60 -7.72
CA LEU A 58 10.10 -7.79 -8.21
C LEU A 58 11.41 -8.19 -7.55
N ALA A 59 11.45 -8.31 -6.22
CA ALA A 59 12.64 -8.68 -5.46
C ALA A 59 13.20 -10.03 -5.92
N VAL A 60 12.33 -11.04 -6.05
CA VAL A 60 12.71 -12.37 -6.54
C VAL A 60 13.20 -12.31 -7.99
N THR A 61 12.51 -11.56 -8.86
CA THR A 61 12.92 -11.41 -10.28
C THR A 61 14.30 -10.77 -10.40
N LEU A 62 14.60 -9.75 -9.58
CA LEU A 62 15.91 -9.09 -9.55
C LEU A 62 17.01 -10.03 -9.05
N GLU A 63 16.72 -10.85 -8.04
CA GLU A 63 17.66 -11.85 -7.52
C GLU A 63 17.95 -12.96 -8.53
N GLU A 64 16.91 -13.51 -9.17
CA GLU A 64 17.02 -14.61 -10.12
C GLU A 64 17.72 -14.21 -11.43
N HIS A 65 17.54 -12.96 -11.89
CA HIS A 65 17.96 -12.56 -13.23
C HIS A 65 19.09 -11.53 -13.26
N LEU A 66 19.34 -10.78 -12.18
CA LEU A 66 20.28 -9.66 -12.16
C LEU A 66 21.30 -9.72 -11.02
N ASP A 67 21.40 -10.84 -10.31
CA ASP A 67 22.31 -11.03 -9.16
C ASP A 67 22.15 -9.90 -8.11
N PHE A 68 20.89 -9.50 -7.89
CA PHE A 68 20.54 -8.43 -6.98
C PHE A 68 19.77 -9.01 -5.78
N PRO A 69 20.43 -9.20 -4.62
CA PRO A 69 19.83 -9.93 -3.50
C PRO A 69 18.56 -9.28 -2.97
N SER A 70 17.55 -10.09 -2.64
CA SER A 70 16.31 -9.58 -2.02
C SER A 70 16.56 -8.80 -0.73
N THR A 71 17.58 -9.17 0.05
CA THR A 71 17.97 -8.42 1.26
C THR A 71 18.39 -6.99 0.95
N HIS A 72 19.14 -6.79 -0.14
CA HIS A 72 19.54 -5.46 -0.60
C HIS A 72 18.33 -4.68 -1.16
N PHE A 73 17.41 -5.34 -1.87
CA PHE A 73 16.15 -4.73 -2.30
C PHE A 73 15.37 -4.15 -1.12
N TRP A 74 15.13 -4.96 -0.07
CA TRP A 74 14.38 -4.52 1.11
C TRP A 74 15.13 -3.48 1.94
N GLN A 75 16.46 -3.49 1.92
CA GLN A 75 17.26 -2.40 2.49
C GLN A 75 17.02 -1.07 1.76
N LEU A 76 16.98 -1.06 0.42
CA LEU A 76 16.68 0.17 -0.33
C LEU A 76 15.24 0.66 -0.07
N VAL A 77 14.29 -0.27 0.08
CA VAL A 77 12.91 0.07 0.47
C VAL A 77 12.88 0.72 1.85
N SER A 78 13.58 0.17 2.85
CA SER A 78 13.63 0.74 4.20
C SER A 78 14.33 2.09 4.23
N GLU A 79 15.45 2.25 3.51
CA GLU A 79 16.15 3.52 3.35
C GLU A 79 15.26 4.60 2.71
N SER A 80 14.45 4.23 1.71
CA SER A 80 13.50 5.13 1.07
C SER A 80 12.42 5.61 2.04
N ILE A 81 11.86 4.69 2.84
CA ILE A 81 10.83 5.01 3.85
C ILE A 81 11.40 5.92 4.94
N LEU A 82 12.55 5.55 5.52
CA LEU A 82 13.22 6.36 6.55
C LEU A 82 13.65 7.73 6.01
N GLY A 83 14.11 7.78 4.75
CA GLY A 83 14.44 9.01 4.06
C GLY A 83 13.24 9.94 3.88
N TYR A 84 12.04 9.40 3.66
CA TYR A 84 10.80 10.17 3.66
C TYR A 84 10.42 10.65 5.08
N GLN A 85 10.42 9.75 6.07
CA GLN A 85 10.06 10.10 7.45
C GLN A 85 10.98 11.17 8.04
N THR A 86 12.29 11.07 7.80
CA THR A 86 13.29 12.06 8.26
C THR A 86 13.06 13.46 7.68
N LYS A 87 12.57 13.54 6.43
CA LYS A 87 12.26 14.82 5.77
C LYS A 87 10.94 15.44 6.24
N HIS A 88 10.08 14.65 6.88
CA HIS A 88 8.72 15.04 7.27
C HIS A 88 8.40 14.68 8.74
N PRO A 89 9.18 15.20 9.72
CA PRO A 89 8.98 14.88 11.13
C PRO A 89 7.62 15.35 11.69
N GLU A 90 6.92 16.26 10.99
CA GLU A 90 5.58 16.71 11.35
C GLU A 90 4.53 15.58 11.38
N TYR A 91 4.84 14.41 10.82
CA TYR A 91 3.95 13.24 10.80
C TYR A 91 4.40 12.09 11.73
N ASP A 92 5.35 12.32 12.65
CA ASP A 92 5.87 11.29 13.57
C ASP A 92 4.79 10.46 14.27
N GLU A 93 3.72 11.13 14.71
CA GLU A 93 2.61 10.45 15.35
C GLU A 93 1.87 9.51 14.40
N LYS A 94 1.75 9.87 13.11
CA LYS A 94 1.17 8.98 12.10
C LYS A 94 2.08 7.80 11.81
N TYR A 95 3.40 7.99 11.80
CA TYR A 95 4.35 6.89 11.60
C TYR A 95 4.26 5.86 12.74
N ARG A 96 4.12 6.32 14.00
CA ARG A 96 3.88 5.41 15.14
C ARG A 96 2.54 4.70 15.07
N GLN A 97 1.49 5.39 14.63
CA GLN A 97 0.15 4.80 14.48
C GLN A 97 0.04 3.81 13.32
N HIS A 98 0.87 3.98 12.29
CA HIS A 98 0.85 3.18 11.06
C HIS A 98 2.28 2.71 10.76
N ASP A 99 2.77 1.82 11.62
CA ASP A 99 4.15 1.37 11.61
C ASP A 99 4.45 0.44 10.43
N LEU A 100 5.16 0.97 9.43
CA LEU A 100 5.63 0.20 8.27
C LEU A 100 6.80 -0.75 8.60
N PHE A 101 7.32 -0.70 9.83
CA PHE A 101 8.36 -1.59 10.35
C PHE A 101 7.82 -2.60 11.37
N ALA A 102 6.48 -2.73 11.47
CA ALA A 102 5.86 -3.79 12.24
C ALA A 102 6.42 -5.17 11.81
N PRO A 103 6.68 -6.09 12.75
CA PRO A 103 7.32 -7.37 12.46
C PRO A 103 6.45 -8.27 11.57
N GLU A 104 5.13 -8.09 11.61
CA GLU A 104 4.15 -8.87 10.86
C GLU A 104 2.99 -7.98 10.42
N PHE A 105 2.29 -8.36 9.34
CA PHE A 105 1.09 -7.72 8.85
C PHE A 105 0.05 -8.75 8.39
N LEU A 106 -1.22 -8.35 8.29
CA LEU A 106 -2.30 -9.24 7.87
C LEU A 106 -2.15 -9.63 6.39
N ARG A 107 -2.01 -10.94 6.13
CA ARG A 107 -1.93 -11.44 4.75
C ARG A 107 -3.32 -11.54 4.09
N ARG A 108 -3.56 -10.75 3.05
CA ARG A 108 -4.76 -10.87 2.20
C ARG A 108 -4.52 -11.87 1.07
N CYS A 109 -5.13 -13.06 1.20
CA CYS A 109 -5.07 -14.10 0.17
C CYS A 109 -6.04 -13.81 -0.98
N MET A 110 -5.62 -13.04 -1.98
CA MET A 110 -6.47 -12.63 -3.12
C MET A 110 -7.18 -13.81 -3.82
N ASN A 111 -6.46 -14.89 -4.11
CA ASN A 111 -7.07 -16.08 -4.74
C ASN A 111 -8.15 -16.73 -3.86
N ARG A 112 -7.98 -16.70 -2.53
CA ARG A 112 -8.97 -17.25 -1.60
C ARG A 112 -10.25 -16.42 -1.63
N LEU A 113 -10.12 -15.09 -1.64
CA LEU A 113 -11.26 -14.19 -1.77
C LEU A 113 -12.02 -14.44 -3.07
N GLN A 114 -11.29 -14.61 -4.19
CA GLN A 114 -11.89 -14.89 -5.49
C GLN A 114 -12.66 -16.22 -5.51
N ILE A 115 -12.10 -17.27 -4.92
CA ILE A 115 -12.76 -18.59 -4.86
C ILE A 115 -14.02 -18.54 -3.99
N GLN A 116 -13.97 -17.81 -2.87
CA GLN A 116 -15.09 -17.71 -1.93
C GLN A 116 -16.22 -16.79 -2.43
N LYS A 117 -15.89 -15.71 -3.15
CA LYS A 117 -16.86 -14.74 -3.67
C LYS A 117 -16.56 -14.41 -5.15
N ASN A 118 -16.79 -15.38 -6.03
CA ASN A 118 -16.45 -15.27 -7.46
C ASN A 118 -17.35 -14.29 -8.25
N GLN A 119 -18.53 -13.92 -7.72
CA GLN A 119 -19.43 -12.94 -8.34
C GLN A 119 -19.17 -11.50 -7.85
N GLN A 120 -18.63 -11.32 -6.63
CA GLN A 120 -18.29 -10.02 -6.05
C GLN A 120 -17.19 -10.18 -4.98
N MET A 121 -15.93 -10.08 -5.42
CA MET A 121 -14.75 -10.48 -4.65
C MET A 121 -14.44 -9.57 -3.44
N VAL A 122 -14.85 -8.29 -3.51
CA VAL A 122 -14.67 -7.31 -2.44
C VAL A 122 -15.98 -6.55 -2.28
N ASP A 123 -16.53 -6.56 -1.06
CA ASP A 123 -17.60 -5.64 -0.68
C ASP A 123 -16.94 -4.42 -0.02
N PHE A 124 -17.07 -3.26 -0.67
CA PHE A 124 -16.49 -2.02 -0.15
C PHE A 124 -17.38 -1.35 0.91
N GLY A 125 -18.59 -1.86 1.14
CA GLY A 125 -19.50 -1.40 2.18
C GLY A 125 -19.27 -2.04 3.56
N ASP A 126 -18.56 -3.17 3.60
CA ASP A 126 -18.19 -3.88 4.83
C ASP A 126 -16.83 -4.58 4.63
N PRO A 127 -15.71 -3.87 4.88
CA PRO A 127 -14.37 -4.40 4.69
C PRO A 127 -13.93 -5.42 5.77
N GLY A 128 -14.82 -5.77 6.70
CA GLY A 128 -14.53 -6.56 7.90
C GLY A 128 -14.28 -5.71 9.14
#